data_AF-A0A6G1S056-F1
#
_entry.id   AF-A0A6G1S056-F1
#
_cell.length_a   1.000
_cell.length_b   1.000
_cell.length_c   1.000
_cell.angle_alpha   90.00
_cell.angle_beta   90.00
_cell.angle_gamma   90.00
#
_symmetry.space_group_name_H-M   'P 1'
#
loop_
_entity.id
_entity.type
_entity.pdbx_description
1 polymer ?
#
loop_
_entity_poly.entity_id
_entity_poly.type
_entity_poly.pdbx_seq_one_letter_code
_entity_poly.pdbx_strand_id
1 'polypeptide(L)'
;PISLAHLLCCIQHCLAWYKSTVHLCQGAEDDNEEEDVGFEQNFEDMLESVTRRMIKSELEDFELDKSADFSLSSGVGVKNNIYAIQVMGICEVLIEYNFNIGNFSKSKFEDVLGLFTCYNKLSEILKEKAGKNKSTLGNKTARSFLSMGFVSTLLTALFRDNAQSHEESLAVLRSSTEFLRYAVSVALQKVQQLEETGQTDGPDGQNPEKMFQNLCKITRVLLWRYTSIPTVVEETGKKKG
;
A
#
# COMPACT_ATOMS: atom_id res chain seq x y z
N PRO A 1 19.67 5.43 -9.58
CA PRO A 1 19.71 4.39 -8.53
C PRO A 1 18.32 3.78 -8.33
N ILE A 2 18.15 2.49 -8.65
CA ILE A 2 16.90 1.77 -8.37
C ILE A 2 16.83 1.58 -6.85
N SER A 3 15.69 1.94 -6.28
CA SER A 3 15.47 1.82 -4.85
C SER A 3 15.07 0.38 -4.50
N LEU A 4 15.44 -0.12 -3.31
CA LEU A 4 15.12 -1.49 -2.88
C LEU A 4 13.60 -1.76 -2.90
N ALA A 5 12.80 -0.76 -2.50
CA ALA A 5 11.35 -0.83 -2.61
C ALA A 5 10.87 -1.04 -4.06
N HIS A 6 11.46 -0.33 -5.03
CA HIS A 6 11.12 -0.53 -6.46
C HIS A 6 11.50 -1.92 -6.95
N LEU A 7 12.65 -2.46 -6.51
CA LEU A 7 13.06 -3.82 -6.86
C LEU A 7 12.06 -4.85 -6.34
N LEU A 8 11.65 -4.75 -5.07
CA LEU A 8 10.63 -5.64 -4.50
C LEU A 8 9.29 -5.48 -5.20
N CYS A 9 8.90 -4.25 -5.54
CA CYS A 9 7.69 -3.98 -6.31
C CYS A 9 7.71 -4.70 -7.66
N CYS A 10 8.81 -4.59 -8.41
CA CYS A 10 8.98 -5.29 -9.68
C CYS A 10 8.90 -6.80 -9.51
N ILE A 11 9.58 -7.38 -8.52
CA ILE A 11 9.52 -8.83 -8.25
C ILE A 11 8.08 -9.25 -7.96
N GLN A 12 7.38 -8.53 -7.08
CA GLN A 12 6.01 -8.82 -6.68
C GLN A 12 5.04 -8.80 -7.87
N HIS A 13 5.13 -7.78 -8.73
CA HIS A 13 4.24 -7.67 -9.90
C HIS A 13 4.60 -8.68 -10.99
N CYS A 14 5.88 -8.95 -11.23
CA CYS A 14 6.30 -10.00 -12.18
C CYS A 14 5.82 -11.37 -11.72
N LEU A 15 5.98 -11.70 -10.44
CA LEU A 15 5.51 -12.95 -9.85
C LEU A 15 3.99 -13.08 -9.95
N ALA A 16 3.25 -12.02 -9.60
CA ALA A 16 1.79 -12.01 -9.73
C ALA A 16 1.33 -12.19 -11.18
N TRP A 17 2.02 -11.57 -12.14
CA TRP A 17 1.74 -11.73 -13.57
C TRP A 17 2.04 -13.15 -14.06
N TYR A 18 3.17 -13.72 -13.64
CA TYR A 18 3.57 -15.10 -13.95
C TYR A 18 2.49 -16.06 -13.48
N LYS A 19 2.12 -16.04 -12.19
CA LYS A 19 1.02 -16.86 -11.64
C LYS A 19 -0.31 -16.69 -12.37
N SER A 20 -0.64 -15.46 -12.76
CA SER A 20 -1.93 -15.19 -13.37
C SER A 20 -1.99 -15.60 -14.84
N THR A 21 -0.86 -15.57 -15.56
CA THR A 21 -0.83 -15.74 -17.02
C THR A 21 -0.30 -17.11 -17.40
N VAL A 22 0.80 -17.53 -16.78
CA VAL A 22 1.56 -18.72 -17.15
C VAL A 22 0.86 -19.98 -16.65
N HIS A 23 0.34 -20.01 -15.41
CA HIS A 23 -0.51 -21.12 -14.95
C HIS A 23 -1.83 -21.27 -15.75
N LEU A 24 -2.36 -20.20 -16.34
CA LEU A 24 -3.52 -20.28 -17.23
C LEU A 24 -3.17 -20.87 -18.60
N CYS A 25 -1.93 -20.67 -19.07
CA CYS A 25 -1.45 -21.19 -20.35
C CYS A 25 -0.95 -22.64 -20.25
N GLN A 26 -0.32 -23.03 -19.15
CA GLN A 26 0.21 -24.38 -18.90
C GLN A 26 -0.89 -25.44 -18.66
N GLY A 27 -2.12 -25.01 -18.32
CA GLY A 27 -3.26 -25.92 -18.27
C GLY A 27 -3.73 -26.45 -19.64
N ALA A 28 -3.12 -26.01 -20.75
CA ALA A 28 -3.51 -26.36 -22.11
C ALA A 28 -2.50 -27.26 -22.87
N GLU A 29 -1.23 -27.31 -22.46
CA GLU A 29 -0.20 -28.12 -23.16
C GLU A 29 0.76 -28.74 -22.12
N ASP A 30 0.81 -30.08 -22.11
CA ASP A 30 1.50 -30.93 -21.14
C ASP A 30 3.03 -30.94 -21.34
N ASP A 31 3.75 -31.21 -20.24
CA ASP A 31 4.96 -32.06 -20.18
C ASP A 31 6.41 -31.49 -20.33
N ASN A 32 6.78 -30.28 -19.85
CA ASN A 32 8.22 -29.88 -19.82
C ASN A 32 8.67 -28.76 -18.82
N GLU A 33 8.20 -28.72 -17.57
CA GLU A 33 8.45 -27.55 -16.69
C GLU A 33 8.98 -27.84 -15.27
N GLU A 34 9.92 -28.76 -15.12
CA GLU A 34 10.58 -28.95 -13.80
C GLU A 34 11.57 -27.82 -13.44
N GLU A 35 12.06 -27.03 -14.40
CA GLU A 35 13.06 -25.97 -14.13
C GLU A 35 12.46 -24.62 -13.68
N ASP A 36 11.21 -24.31 -14.05
CA ASP A 36 10.60 -22.99 -13.80
C ASP A 36 9.81 -22.92 -12.47
N VAL A 37 9.37 -24.05 -11.92
CA VAL A 37 8.65 -24.09 -10.62
C VAL A 37 9.56 -23.67 -9.45
N GLY A 38 10.88 -23.83 -9.59
CA GLY A 38 11.83 -23.56 -8.51
C GLY A 38 12.08 -22.07 -8.22
N PHE A 39 12.09 -21.21 -9.23
CA PHE A 39 12.43 -19.79 -9.02
C PHE A 39 11.26 -19.01 -8.40
N GLU A 40 10.02 -19.35 -8.75
CA GLU A 40 8.81 -18.76 -8.19
C GLU A 40 8.75 -18.99 -6.67
N GLN A 41 8.88 -20.25 -6.24
CA GLN A 41 8.88 -20.59 -4.83
C GLN A 41 9.99 -19.87 -4.06
N ASN A 42 11.19 -19.72 -4.66
CA ASN A 42 12.28 -18.97 -4.05
C ASN A 42 11.92 -17.50 -3.80
N PHE A 43 11.26 -16.84 -4.77
CA PHE A 43 10.82 -15.45 -4.59
C PHE A 43 9.70 -15.31 -3.58
N GLU A 44 8.77 -16.27 -3.52
CA GLU A 44 7.75 -16.31 -2.48
C GLU A 44 8.34 -16.48 -1.09
N ASP A 45 9.19 -17.49 -0.91
CA ASP A 45 9.87 -17.75 0.36
C ASP A 45 10.67 -16.53 0.81
N MET A 46 11.29 -15.82 -0.13
CA MET A 46 11.98 -14.57 0.13
C MET A 46 11.01 -13.47 0.55
N LEU A 47 9.92 -13.21 -0.18
CA LEU A 47 8.94 -12.18 0.15
C LEU A 47 8.24 -12.45 1.49
N GLU A 48 7.95 -13.71 1.81
CA GLU A 48 7.43 -14.12 3.10
C GLU A 48 8.46 -13.93 4.22
N SER A 49 9.72 -14.30 3.98
CA SER A 49 10.81 -14.08 4.93
C SER A 49 10.99 -12.60 5.23
N VAL A 50 10.99 -11.75 4.20
CA VAL A 50 11.06 -10.29 4.37
C VAL A 50 9.82 -9.79 5.12
N THR A 51 8.61 -10.24 4.77
CA THR A 51 7.37 -9.90 5.50
C THR A 51 7.50 -10.17 7.00
N ARG A 52 7.88 -11.40 7.38
CA ARG A 52 8.02 -11.79 8.79
C ARG A 52 9.07 -10.96 9.52
N ARG A 53 10.17 -10.62 8.85
CA ARG A 53 11.25 -9.81 9.44
C ARG A 53 10.81 -8.36 9.61
N MET A 54 10.18 -7.76 8.60
CA MET A 54 9.69 -6.38 8.64
C MET A 54 8.64 -6.17 9.74
N ILE A 55 7.75 -7.14 9.96
CA ILE A 55 6.75 -7.07 11.05
C ILE A 55 7.42 -7.13 12.43
N LYS A 56 8.49 -7.90 12.56
CA LYS A 56 9.22 -8.08 13.83
C LYS A 56 10.23 -6.97 14.12
N SER A 57 10.68 -6.24 13.09
CA SER A 57 11.65 -5.17 13.24
C SER A 57 11.04 -3.95 13.92
N GLU A 58 11.81 -3.36 14.83
CA GLU A 58 11.51 -2.07 15.43
C GLU A 58 12.22 -0.94 14.67
N LEU A 59 11.89 0.32 14.95
CA LEU A 59 12.50 1.44 14.21
C LEU A 59 13.97 1.64 14.58
N GLU A 60 14.33 1.18 15.77
CA GLU A 60 15.68 1.12 16.33
C GLU A 60 16.57 0.19 15.50
N ASP A 61 16.04 -0.92 14.96
CA ASP A 61 16.78 -1.83 14.08
C ASP A 61 17.20 -1.15 12.77
N PHE A 62 16.48 -0.10 12.36
CA PHE A 62 16.80 0.71 11.19
C PHE A 62 17.57 1.99 11.52
N GLU A 63 17.79 2.29 12.80
CA GLU A 63 18.31 3.59 13.29
C GLU A 63 17.41 4.77 12.87
N LEU A 64 16.08 4.56 12.78
CA LEU A 64 15.09 5.54 12.32
C LEU A 64 14.05 5.91 13.39
N ASP A 65 14.38 5.71 14.66
CA ASP A 65 13.52 6.05 15.78
C ASP A 65 13.38 7.58 15.97
N LYS A 66 12.62 8.00 16.99
CA LYS A 66 12.37 9.43 17.25
C LYS A 66 13.64 10.23 17.53
N SER A 67 14.72 9.58 17.98
CA SER A 67 16.00 10.21 18.24
C SER A 67 16.76 10.61 16.98
N ALA A 68 16.48 9.97 15.83
CA ALA A 68 17.17 10.21 14.58
C ALA A 68 16.96 11.65 14.05
N ASP A 69 18.01 12.16 13.39
CA ASP A 69 17.95 13.38 12.59
C ASP A 69 17.33 13.05 11.23
N PHE A 70 16.32 13.83 10.83
CA PHE A 70 15.66 13.77 9.52
C PHE A 70 15.74 15.11 8.79
N SER A 71 16.58 16.04 9.26
CA SER A 71 16.74 17.34 8.65
C SER A 71 17.31 17.23 7.24
N LEU A 72 16.66 17.88 6.29
CA LEU A 72 17.17 18.00 4.92
C LEU A 72 18.39 18.92 4.81
N SER A 73 18.82 19.54 5.92
CA SER A 73 19.99 20.42 5.98
C SER A 73 21.29 19.70 6.36
N SER A 74 21.24 18.43 6.77
CA SER A 74 22.43 17.65 7.17
C SER A 74 22.56 16.42 6.28
N GLY A 75 23.79 15.97 6.01
CA GLY A 75 24.01 14.76 5.21
C GLY A 75 23.42 13.51 5.87
N VAL A 76 23.47 13.44 7.21
CA VAL A 76 22.88 12.37 8.01
C VAL A 76 21.35 12.40 7.91
N GLY A 77 20.73 13.57 8.06
CA GLY A 77 19.28 13.71 8.00
C GLY A 77 18.72 13.42 6.61
N VAL A 78 19.41 13.82 5.53
CA VAL A 78 19.04 13.43 4.16
C VAL A 78 19.13 11.91 3.96
N LYS A 79 20.20 11.27 4.46
CA LYS A 79 20.36 9.81 4.39
C LYS A 79 19.22 9.08 5.13
N ASN A 80 18.92 9.51 6.35
CA ASN A 80 17.84 8.92 7.16
C ASN A 80 16.47 9.13 6.52
N ASN A 81 16.23 10.28 5.89
CA ASN A 81 15.00 10.53 5.15
C ASN A 81 14.83 9.55 3.96
N ILE A 82 15.90 9.30 3.21
CA ILE A 82 15.90 8.32 2.11
C ILE A 82 15.62 6.91 2.66
N TYR A 83 16.26 6.52 3.75
CA TYR A 83 16.04 5.21 4.37
C TYR A 83 14.62 5.05 4.89
N ALA A 84 14.05 6.10 5.50
CA ALA A 84 12.68 6.07 5.94
C ALA A 84 11.70 5.87 4.78
N ILE A 85 11.88 6.60 3.67
CA ILE A 85 11.08 6.42 2.46
C ILE A 85 11.24 5.00 1.89
N GLN A 86 12.44 4.41 1.95
CA GLN A 86 12.66 3.02 1.54
C GLN A 86 11.91 2.03 2.41
N VAL A 87 12.04 2.13 3.74
CA VAL A 87 11.35 1.25 4.69
C VAL A 87 9.84 1.34 4.52
N MET A 88 9.30 2.55 4.40
CA MET A 88 7.88 2.77 4.12
C MET A 88 7.45 2.13 2.79
N GLY A 89 8.22 2.31 1.72
CA GLY A 89 7.92 1.70 0.42
C GLY A 89 7.97 0.17 0.46
N ILE A 90 8.91 -0.42 1.20
CA ILE A 90 8.98 -1.88 1.40
C ILE A 90 7.72 -2.36 2.13
N CYS A 91 7.28 -1.67 3.19
CA CYS A 91 6.04 -2.01 3.89
C CYS A 91 4.83 -1.96 2.94
N GLU A 92 4.70 -0.93 2.10
CA GLU A 92 3.61 -0.81 1.12
C GLU A 92 3.61 -1.94 0.09
N VAL A 93 4.77 -2.27 -0.49
CA VAL A 93 4.90 -3.38 -1.43
C VAL A 93 4.48 -4.70 -0.79
N LEU A 94 4.90 -4.95 0.45
CA LEU A 94 4.55 -6.17 1.17
C LEU A 94 3.08 -6.19 1.61
N ILE A 95 2.47 -5.03 1.86
CA ILE A 95 1.02 -4.91 2.10
C ILE A 95 0.25 -5.38 0.86
N GLU A 96 0.61 -4.87 -0.32
CA GLU A 96 -0.02 -5.28 -1.59
C GLU A 96 0.21 -6.77 -1.86
N TYR A 97 1.44 -7.27 -1.66
CA TYR A 97 1.77 -8.69 -1.80
C TYR A 97 0.90 -9.58 -0.90
N ASN A 98 0.92 -9.35 0.42
CA ASN A 98 0.24 -10.21 1.38
C ASN A 98 -1.29 -10.14 1.23
N PHE A 99 -1.83 -9.00 0.83
CA PHE A 99 -3.25 -8.90 0.51
C PHE A 99 -3.62 -9.78 -0.69
N ASN A 100 -2.83 -9.70 -1.77
CA ASN A 100 -3.13 -10.42 -3.02
C ASN A 100 -2.98 -11.93 -2.89
N ILE A 101 -1.91 -12.42 -2.25
CA ILE A 101 -1.72 -13.87 -2.03
C ILE A 101 -2.65 -14.41 -0.94
N GLY A 102 -3.08 -13.55 -0.01
CA GLY A 102 -3.78 -13.98 1.18
C GLY A 102 -5.15 -14.54 0.91
N ASN A 103 -5.79 -14.17 -0.20
CA ASN A 103 -7.11 -14.66 -0.62
C ASN A 103 -8.11 -14.75 0.56
N PHE A 104 -8.26 -13.65 1.29
CA PHE A 104 -9.11 -13.55 2.50
C PHE A 104 -8.70 -14.43 3.69
N SER A 105 -7.44 -14.87 3.75
CA SER A 105 -6.84 -15.45 4.96
C SER A 105 -6.71 -14.41 6.06
N LYS A 106 -7.25 -14.73 7.24
CA LYS A 106 -7.15 -13.88 8.43
C LYS A 106 -5.70 -13.61 8.84
N SER A 107 -4.84 -14.62 8.82
CA SER A 107 -3.43 -14.47 9.20
C SER A 107 -2.67 -13.52 8.27
N LYS A 108 -2.94 -13.58 6.97
CA LYS A 108 -2.31 -12.66 6.01
C LYS A 108 -2.81 -11.23 6.16
N PHE A 109 -4.05 -11.01 6.61
CA PHE A 109 -4.54 -9.67 6.95
C PHE A 109 -4.00 -9.15 8.28
N GLU A 110 -3.67 -10.03 9.23
CA GLU A 110 -2.88 -9.65 10.41
C GLU A 110 -1.46 -9.21 10.01
N ASP A 111 -0.83 -9.92 9.06
CA ASP A 111 0.47 -9.52 8.49
C ASP A 111 0.38 -8.14 7.80
N VAL A 112 -0.68 -7.89 7.03
CA VAL A 112 -0.96 -6.58 6.41
C VAL A 112 -1.03 -5.47 7.47
N LEU A 113 -1.73 -5.68 8.59
CA LEU A 113 -1.77 -4.69 9.67
C LEU A 113 -0.42 -4.54 10.40
N GLY A 114 0.34 -5.63 10.55
CA GLY A 114 1.70 -5.58 11.11
C GLY A 114 2.61 -4.68 10.28
N LEU A 115 2.61 -4.87 8.95
CA LEU A 115 3.35 -4.03 8.01
C LEU A 115 2.86 -2.58 8.03
N PHE A 116 1.54 -2.36 8.06
CA PHE A 116 0.96 -1.03 8.17
C PHE A 116 1.38 -0.34 9.47
N THR A 117 1.49 -1.07 10.58
CA THR A 117 1.95 -0.50 11.85
C THR A 117 3.37 0.04 11.75
N CYS A 118 4.28 -0.70 11.11
CA CYS A 118 5.64 -0.24 10.85
C CYS A 118 5.65 1.01 9.96
N TYR A 119 4.91 0.97 8.85
CA TYR A 119 4.71 2.13 7.96
C TYR A 119 4.19 3.36 8.71
N ASN A 120 3.13 3.20 9.50
CA ASN A 120 2.42 4.30 10.15
C ASN A 120 3.30 4.96 11.23
N LYS A 121 4.01 4.16 12.05
CA LYS A 121 4.97 4.68 13.04
C LYS A 121 5.99 5.62 12.39
N LEU A 122 6.57 5.19 11.27
CA LEU A 122 7.58 5.98 10.56
C LEU A 122 6.98 7.20 9.83
N SER A 123 5.79 7.05 9.26
CA SER A 123 5.03 8.16 8.66
C SER A 123 4.77 9.28 9.67
N GLU A 124 4.35 8.93 10.89
CA GLU A 124 4.10 9.90 11.95
C GLU A 124 5.39 10.59 12.41
N ILE A 125 6.51 9.87 12.54
CA ILE A 125 7.82 10.48 12.86
C ILE A 125 8.20 11.52 11.80
N LEU A 126 8.05 11.18 10.51
CA LEU A 126 8.38 12.12 9.44
C LEU A 126 7.46 13.35 9.45
N LYS A 127 6.16 13.18 9.72
CA LYS A 127 5.21 14.31 9.86
C LYS A 127 5.56 15.21 11.05
N GLU A 128 5.87 14.64 12.21
CA GLU A 128 6.29 15.36 13.41
C GLU A 128 7.56 16.19 13.16
N LYS A 129 8.53 15.63 12.42
CA LYS A 129 9.80 16.28 12.09
C LYS A 129 9.64 17.33 10.98
N ALA A 130 8.77 17.10 10.01
CA ALA A 130 8.46 18.06 8.94
C ALA A 130 7.72 19.31 9.46
N GLY A 131 6.84 19.15 10.46
CA GLY A 131 6.09 20.27 11.06
C GLY A 131 6.96 21.33 11.74
N LYS A 132 8.22 21.01 12.09
CA LYS A 132 9.16 21.96 12.72
C LYS A 132 9.90 22.84 11.72
N ASN A 133 9.96 22.45 10.45
CA ASN A 133 10.71 23.13 9.40
C ASN A 133 9.78 23.50 8.24
N LYS A 134 8.94 24.54 8.41
CA LYS A 134 8.26 25.19 7.27
C LYS A 134 9.30 25.91 6.41
N SER A 135 10.01 25.17 5.56
CA SER A 135 10.75 25.74 4.43
C SER A 135 9.90 25.66 3.16
N THR A 136 10.11 26.64 2.30
CA THR A 136 9.29 27.02 1.13
C THR A 136 9.50 26.14 -0.12
N LEU A 137 10.11 24.95 0.02
CA LEU A 137 10.12 23.93 -1.04
C LEU A 137 9.08 22.87 -0.69
N GLY A 138 8.00 22.84 -1.47
CA GLY A 138 6.78 22.07 -1.19
C GLY A 138 7.03 20.68 -0.60
N ASN A 139 6.37 20.41 0.52
CA ASN A 139 6.21 19.09 1.12
C ASN A 139 5.58 18.13 0.10
N LYS A 140 6.37 17.60 -0.83
CA LYS A 140 5.96 16.46 -1.64
C LYS A 140 6.04 15.26 -0.72
N THR A 141 4.92 14.95 -0.07
CA THR A 141 4.72 13.65 0.59
C THR A 141 5.21 12.56 -0.36
N ALA A 142 6.01 11.61 0.15
CA ALA A 142 6.47 10.49 -0.64
C ALA A 142 5.26 9.81 -1.30
N ARG A 143 5.37 9.50 -2.59
CA ARG A 143 4.30 8.85 -3.33
C ARG A 143 4.20 7.40 -2.89
N SER A 144 2.97 6.93 -2.72
CA SER A 144 2.68 5.54 -2.36
C SER A 144 3.12 4.57 -3.46
N PHE A 145 3.75 3.47 -3.05
CA PHE A 145 4.11 2.33 -3.90
C PHE A 145 2.93 1.45 -4.28
N LEU A 146 1.80 1.55 -3.55
CA LEU A 146 0.59 0.81 -3.88
C LEU A 146 0.15 1.09 -5.33
N SER A 147 -0.14 0.05 -6.10
CA SER A 147 -0.61 0.18 -7.47
C SER A 147 -2.04 0.72 -7.51
N MET A 148 -2.39 1.49 -8.56
CA MET A 148 -3.76 2.00 -8.73
C MET A 148 -4.80 0.87 -8.79
N GLY A 149 -4.42 -0.26 -9.40
CA GLY A 149 -5.24 -1.48 -9.43
C GLY A 149 -5.48 -2.06 -8.05
N PHE A 150 -4.42 -2.20 -7.24
CA PHE A 150 -4.55 -2.65 -5.86
C PHE A 150 -5.38 -1.71 -5.01
N VAL A 151 -5.17 -0.39 -5.10
CA VAL A 151 -5.97 0.59 -4.35
C VAL A 151 -7.46 0.45 -4.66
N SER A 152 -7.82 0.26 -5.93
CA SER A 152 -9.21 -0.02 -6.33
C SER A 152 -9.74 -1.31 -5.69
N THR A 153 -8.97 -2.39 -5.71
CA THR A 153 -9.33 -3.69 -5.10
C THR A 153 -9.48 -3.57 -3.59
N LEU A 154 -8.52 -2.94 -2.91
CA LEU A 154 -8.49 -2.73 -1.47
C LEU A 154 -9.71 -1.94 -1.00
N LEU A 155 -10.01 -0.80 -1.64
CA LEU A 155 -11.20 -0.02 -1.28
C LEU A 155 -12.50 -0.82 -1.49
N THR A 156 -12.57 -1.58 -2.58
CA THR A 156 -13.73 -2.45 -2.83
C THR A 156 -13.89 -3.50 -1.72
N ALA A 157 -12.80 -4.17 -1.34
CA ALA A 157 -12.81 -5.15 -0.26
C ALA A 157 -13.19 -4.51 1.09
N LEU A 158 -12.63 -3.34 1.41
CA LEU A 158 -12.89 -2.69 2.69
C LEU A 158 -14.33 -2.18 2.84
N PHE A 159 -14.92 -1.67 1.76
CA PHE A 159 -16.20 -0.95 1.85
C PHE A 159 -17.38 -1.63 1.16
N ARG A 160 -17.17 -2.42 0.10
CA ARG A 160 -18.27 -3.00 -0.70
C ARG A 160 -18.43 -4.51 -0.52
N ASP A 161 -17.37 -5.22 -0.18
CA ASP A 161 -17.42 -6.67 -0.03
C ASP A 161 -18.20 -7.06 1.23
N ASN A 162 -19.36 -7.69 1.06
CA ASN A 162 -20.19 -8.17 2.15
C ASN A 162 -20.37 -9.70 2.08
N ALA A 163 -19.45 -10.41 1.40
CA ALA A 163 -19.50 -11.86 1.32
C ALA A 163 -19.25 -12.46 2.71
N GLN A 164 -20.14 -13.33 3.17
CA GLN A 164 -20.05 -13.94 4.50
C GLN A 164 -18.73 -14.70 4.72
N SER A 165 -18.18 -15.31 3.66
CA SER A 165 -16.89 -16.01 3.68
C SER A 165 -15.69 -15.10 3.93
N HIS A 166 -15.80 -13.80 3.65
CA HIS A 166 -14.70 -12.84 3.77
C HIS A 166 -14.81 -11.97 5.03
N GLU A 167 -15.96 -11.96 5.70
CA GLU A 167 -16.26 -11.00 6.76
C GLU A 167 -15.30 -11.12 7.94
N GLU A 168 -14.99 -12.33 8.39
CA GLU A 168 -14.11 -12.52 9.56
C GLU A 168 -12.68 -12.00 9.30
N SER A 169 -12.13 -12.26 8.11
CA SER A 169 -10.80 -11.76 7.78
C SER A 169 -10.84 -10.26 7.52
N LEU A 170 -11.78 -9.75 6.72
CA LEU A 170 -11.89 -8.31 6.46
C LEU A 170 -12.16 -7.48 7.73
N ALA A 171 -12.82 -8.06 8.74
CA ALA A 171 -13.00 -7.42 10.04
C ALA A 171 -11.67 -7.04 10.70
N VAL A 172 -10.60 -7.80 10.48
CA VAL A 172 -9.24 -7.46 10.94
C VAL A 172 -8.85 -6.08 10.42
N LEU A 173 -8.87 -5.88 9.09
CA LEU A 173 -8.51 -4.62 8.47
C LEU A 173 -9.50 -3.48 8.81
N ARG A 174 -10.81 -3.79 8.82
CA ARG A 174 -11.88 -2.81 9.08
C ARG A 174 -11.90 -2.30 10.51
N SER A 175 -11.40 -3.07 11.47
CA SER A 175 -11.27 -2.64 12.86
C SER A 175 -10.25 -1.49 13.04
N SER A 176 -9.28 -1.37 12.13
CA SER A 176 -8.28 -0.29 12.15
C SER A 176 -8.75 0.95 11.39
N THR A 177 -9.26 1.94 12.12
CA THR A 177 -9.69 3.22 11.52
C THR A 177 -8.55 3.98 10.86
N GLU A 178 -7.32 3.81 11.35
CA GLU A 178 -6.11 4.41 10.77
C GLU A 178 -5.80 3.78 9.41
N PHE A 179 -5.90 2.45 9.30
CA PHE A 179 -5.71 1.75 8.03
C PHE A 179 -6.77 2.13 7.00
N LEU A 180 -8.05 2.25 7.42
CA LEU A 180 -9.13 2.71 6.55
C LEU A 180 -8.85 4.14 6.03
N ARG A 181 -8.41 5.05 6.90
CA ARG A 181 -8.06 6.43 6.52
C ARG A 181 -6.85 6.45 5.59
N TYR A 182 -5.85 5.62 5.85
CA TYR A 182 -4.68 5.45 5.00
C TYR A 182 -5.07 5.00 3.59
N ALA A 183 -5.88 3.94 3.45
CA ALA A 183 -6.32 3.45 2.15
C ALA A 183 -7.05 4.52 1.31
N VAL A 184 -7.92 5.31 1.95
CA VAL A 184 -8.61 6.44 1.30
C VAL A 184 -7.64 7.57 0.95
N SER A 185 -6.66 7.86 1.82
CA SER A 185 -5.65 8.89 1.58
C SER A 185 -4.75 8.55 0.39
N VAL A 186 -4.37 7.28 0.24
CA VAL A 186 -3.60 6.80 -0.91
C VAL A 186 -4.42 6.92 -2.20
N ALA A 187 -5.69 6.56 -2.17
CA ALA A 187 -6.57 6.74 -3.33
C ALA A 187 -6.67 8.20 -3.76
N LEU A 188 -6.82 9.12 -2.80
CA LEU A 188 -6.81 10.55 -3.08
C LEU A 188 -5.46 10.99 -3.69
N GLN A 189 -4.33 10.56 -3.10
CA GLN A 189 -2.99 10.88 -3.60
C GLN A 189 -2.79 10.39 -5.04
N LYS A 190 -3.24 9.18 -5.38
CA LYS A 190 -3.13 8.61 -6.73
C LYS A 190 -4.00 9.35 -7.75
N VAL A 191 -5.21 9.75 -7.37
CA VAL A 191 -6.10 10.55 -8.24
C VAL A 191 -5.50 11.94 -8.48
N GLN A 192 -4.96 12.59 -7.44
CA GLN A 192 -4.25 13.87 -7.58
C GLN A 192 -3.02 13.74 -8.47
N GLN A 193 -2.24 12.67 -8.31
CA GLN A 193 -1.09 12.39 -9.18
C GLN A 193 -1.51 12.26 -10.65
N LEU A 194 -2.62 11.54 -10.90
CA LEU A 194 -3.15 11.36 -12.25
C LEU A 194 -3.62 12.69 -12.85
N GLU A 195 -4.27 13.54 -12.06
CA GLU A 195 -4.68 14.88 -12.48
C GLU A 195 -3.46 15.77 -12.82
N GLU A 196 -2.43 15.75 -11.98
CA GLU A 196 -1.23 16.60 -12.15
C GLU A 196 -0.33 16.14 -13.31
N THR A 197 -0.22 14.83 -13.54
CA THR A 197 0.83 14.27 -14.41
C THR A 197 0.31 13.44 -15.58
N GLY A 198 -0.99 13.12 -15.61
CA GLY A 198 -1.59 12.25 -16.63
C GLY A 198 -1.28 10.76 -16.45
N GLN A 199 -0.56 10.36 -15.40
CA GLN A 199 -0.18 8.97 -15.11
C GLN A 199 -0.08 8.73 -13.60
N THR A 200 -0.07 7.47 -13.18
CA THR A 200 0.21 7.08 -11.78
C THR A 200 1.46 6.22 -11.67
N ASP A 201 2.09 6.19 -10.49
CA ASP A 201 3.19 5.24 -10.25
C ASP A 201 2.65 3.81 -10.12
N GLY A 202 3.43 2.82 -10.58
CA GLY A 202 3.11 1.39 -10.52
C GLY A 202 2.70 0.79 -11.88
N PRO A 203 2.39 -0.52 -11.91
CA PRO A 203 1.97 -1.21 -13.13
C PRO A 203 0.68 -0.59 -13.69
N ASP A 204 0.56 -0.61 -15.02
CA ASP A 204 -0.54 -0.01 -15.80
C ASP A 204 -0.76 1.49 -15.60
N GLY A 205 0.12 2.20 -14.87
CA GLY A 205 -0.08 3.61 -14.53
C GLY A 205 -0.11 4.58 -15.72
N GLN A 206 0.41 4.17 -16.88
CA GLN A 206 0.35 4.89 -18.15
C GLN A 206 -0.76 4.38 -19.09
N ASN A 207 -1.45 3.30 -18.73
CA ASN A 207 -2.49 2.71 -19.56
C ASN A 207 -3.82 3.44 -19.32
N PRO A 208 -4.32 4.26 -20.27
CA PRO A 208 -5.48 5.10 -20.05
C PRO A 208 -6.76 4.30 -19.78
N GLU A 209 -6.91 3.14 -20.44
CA GLU A 209 -8.07 2.27 -20.26
C GLU A 209 -8.10 1.67 -18.86
N LYS A 210 -6.96 1.14 -18.39
CA LYS A 210 -6.85 0.59 -17.02
C LYS A 210 -7.05 1.68 -15.96
N MET A 211 -6.52 2.88 -16.19
CA MET A 211 -6.72 4.01 -15.28
C MET A 211 -8.19 4.42 -15.21
N PHE A 212 -8.86 4.54 -16.36
CA PHE A 212 -10.29 4.85 -16.40
C PHE A 212 -11.15 3.79 -15.67
N GLN A 213 -10.84 2.51 -15.89
CA GLN A 213 -11.50 1.40 -15.19
C GLN A 213 -11.31 1.48 -13.66
N ASN A 214 -10.08 1.75 -13.20
CA ASN A 214 -9.79 1.88 -11.77
C ASN A 214 -10.48 3.12 -11.17
N LEU A 215 -10.50 4.25 -11.86
CA LEU A 215 -11.25 5.44 -11.45
C LEU A 215 -12.75 5.13 -11.29
N CYS A 216 -13.37 4.50 -12.28
CA CYS A 216 -14.78 4.10 -12.22
C CYS A 216 -15.07 3.23 -10.98
N LYS A 217 -14.22 2.26 -10.70
CA LYS A 217 -14.35 1.37 -9.53
C LYS A 217 -14.22 2.15 -8.22
N ILE A 218 -13.16 2.95 -8.08
CA ILE A 218 -12.89 3.76 -6.88
C ILE A 218 -14.06 4.72 -6.63
N THR A 219 -14.49 5.48 -7.63
CA THR A 219 -15.61 6.42 -7.52
C THR A 219 -16.89 5.72 -7.09
N ARG A 220 -17.22 4.57 -7.68
CA ARG A 220 -18.42 3.79 -7.33
C ARG A 220 -18.39 3.29 -5.88
N VAL A 221 -17.21 2.92 -5.37
CA VAL A 221 -17.03 2.48 -3.98
C VAL A 221 -17.18 3.67 -3.03
N LEU A 222 -16.46 4.76 -3.29
CA LEU A 222 -16.46 5.95 -2.43
C LEU A 222 -17.84 6.63 -2.39
N LEU A 223 -18.52 6.75 -3.53
CA LEU A 223 -19.87 7.31 -3.60
C LEU A 223 -20.85 6.51 -2.75
N TRP A 224 -20.79 5.18 -2.84
CA TRP A 224 -21.64 4.33 -2.00
C TRP A 224 -21.33 4.52 -0.53
N ARG A 225 -20.05 4.51 -0.14
CA ARG A 225 -19.66 4.72 1.26
C ARG A 225 -20.15 6.07 1.77
N TYR A 226 -20.06 7.13 0.96
CA TYR A 226 -20.55 8.45 1.28
C TYR A 226 -22.08 8.47 1.49
N THR A 227 -22.84 7.81 0.61
CA THR A 227 -24.31 7.78 0.69
C THR A 227 -24.88 6.78 1.72
N SER A 228 -24.11 5.76 2.09
CA SER A 228 -24.56 4.69 3.00
C SER A 228 -24.27 4.97 4.47
N ILE A 229 -23.41 5.95 4.77
CA ILE A 229 -23.30 6.48 6.13
C ILE A 229 -24.41 7.52 6.30
N PRO A 230 -25.35 7.35 7.25
CA PRO A 230 -26.29 8.41 7.56
C PRO A 230 -25.50 9.67 7.91
N THR A 231 -25.76 10.79 7.23
CA THR A 231 -25.14 12.09 7.49
C THR A 231 -25.53 12.58 8.88
N VAL A 232 -24.90 12.07 9.93
CA VAL A 232 -25.09 12.49 11.33
C VAL A 232 -23.88 13.30 11.78
N VAL A 233 -23.37 14.22 10.95
CA VAL A 233 -22.36 15.21 11.41
C VAL A 233 -22.39 16.52 10.58
N GLU A 234 -23.55 17.04 10.21
CA GLU A 234 -23.65 18.44 9.70
C GLU A 234 -24.52 19.38 10.55
N GLU A 235 -25.08 18.93 11.67
CA GLU A 235 -25.94 19.77 12.54
C GLU A 235 -25.33 20.17 13.90
N THR A 236 -24.02 20.07 14.12
CA THR A 236 -23.40 20.60 15.35
C THR A 236 -22.90 22.05 15.24
N GLY A 237 -23.13 22.73 14.10
CA GLY A 237 -22.72 24.12 13.86
C GLY A 237 -23.80 25.20 14.00
N LYS A 238 -25.08 24.84 14.14
CA LYS A 238 -26.18 25.83 14.32
C LYS A 238 -26.79 25.72 15.72
N LYS A 239 -26.04 26.12 16.75
CA LYS A 239 -26.68 26.65 17.95
C LYS A 239 -26.91 28.15 17.76
N LYS A 240 -28.18 28.47 17.50
CA LYS A 240 -28.80 29.74 17.91
C LYS A 240 -28.68 29.84 19.44
N GLY A 241 -28.35 31.03 19.92
CA GLY A 241 -28.26 31.39 21.34
C GLY A 241 -27.41 32.64 21.47
#